data_AF-A0A9C8T0U3-F1
#
_entry.id   AF-A0A9C8T0U3-F1
#
_cell.length_a   1.000
_cell.length_b   1.000
_cell.length_c   1.000
_cell.angle_alpha   90.00
_cell.angle_beta   90.00
_cell.angle_gamma   90.00
#
_symmetry.space_group_name_H-M   'P 1'
#
loop_
_entity.id
_entity.type
_entity.pdbx_description
1 polymer ?
#
loop_
_entity_poly.entity_id
_entity_poly.type
_entity_poly.pdbx_seq_one_letter_code
_entity_poly.pdbx_strand_id
1 'polypeptide(L)'
;MDNITITITGCALDFETVRQVAEPLALRDNEFATLVAWNDREKAVHSPQCLKCEIKGEPGWEVYGRNHGGRLRISVNDDTWVLIYS
;
A
#
# COMPACT_ATOMS: atom_id res chain seq x y z
N MET A 1 6.45 0.66 11.58
CA MET A 1 5.34 0.80 10.61
C MET A 1 4.34 -0.25 11.03
N ASP A 2 3.15 0.18 11.39
CA ASP A 2 2.06 -0.71 11.75
C ASP A 2 1.61 -1.48 10.50
N ASN A 3 1.03 -2.65 10.70
CA ASN A 3 0.63 -3.52 9.61
C ASN A 3 -0.80 -4.02 9.82
N ILE A 4 -1.62 -3.92 8.78
CA ILE A 4 -2.98 -4.44 8.73
C ILE A 4 -3.06 -5.39 7.53
N THR A 5 -3.70 -6.54 7.74
CA THR A 5 -4.03 -7.48 6.66
C THR A 5 -5.53 -7.55 6.47
N ILE A 6 -5.98 -7.42 5.22
CA ILE A 6 -7.38 -7.55 4.81
C ILE A 6 -7.49 -8.69 3.81
N THR A 7 -8.50 -9.54 3.98
CA THR A 7 -8.86 -10.55 3.00
C THR A 7 -10.25 -10.25 2.48
N ILE A 8 -10.39 -10.10 1.17
CA ILE A 8 -11.64 -9.83 0.48
C ILE A 8 -11.87 -10.96 -0.53
N THR A 9 -13.04 -11.57 -0.43
CA THR A 9 -13.47 -12.69 -1.28
C THR A 9 -14.79 -12.37 -1.96
N GLY A 10 -15.03 -12.94 -3.14
CA GLY A 10 -16.32 -12.84 -3.83
C GLY A 10 -16.48 -11.63 -4.76
N CYS A 11 -15.41 -10.85 -4.98
CA CYS A 11 -15.37 -9.80 -5.99
C CYS A 11 -13.97 -9.64 -6.59
N ALA A 12 -13.89 -9.04 -7.77
CA ALA A 12 -12.63 -8.57 -8.34
C ALA A 12 -12.26 -7.23 -7.69
N LEU A 13 -10.97 -7.05 -7.41
CA LEU A 13 -10.45 -5.83 -6.81
C LEU A 13 -9.70 -5.01 -7.86
N ASP A 14 -10.01 -3.72 -7.90
CA ASP A 14 -9.19 -2.72 -8.58
C ASP A 14 -8.60 -1.74 -7.55
N PHE A 15 -7.74 -0.85 -8.04
CA PHE A 15 -7.04 0.10 -7.18
C PHE A 15 -8.02 0.96 -6.36
N GLU A 16 -9.09 1.45 -6.98
CA GLU A 16 -10.02 2.37 -6.32
C GLU A 16 -10.82 1.64 -5.24
N THR A 17 -11.27 0.41 -5.51
CA THR A 17 -11.97 -0.44 -4.53
C THR A 17 -11.08 -0.71 -3.32
N VAL A 18 -9.82 -1.10 -3.58
CA VAL A 18 -8.85 -1.39 -2.51
C VAL A 18 -8.54 -0.15 -1.68
N ARG A 19 -8.34 1.00 -2.33
CA ARG A 19 -8.09 2.28 -1.67
C ARG A 19 -9.26 2.69 -0.77
N GLN A 20 -10.50 2.57 -1.25
CA GLN A 20 -11.70 2.91 -0.48
C GLN A 20 -11.91 2.01 0.75
N VAL A 21 -11.52 0.74 0.66
CA VAL A 21 -11.58 -0.19 1.82
C VAL A 21 -10.46 0.11 2.83
N ALA A 22 -9.27 0.47 2.36
CA ALA A 22 -8.10 0.70 3.19
C ALA A 22 -8.10 2.08 3.89
N GLU A 23 -8.62 3.12 3.22
CA GLU A 23 -8.56 4.51 3.66
C GLU A 23 -9.19 4.77 5.05
N PRO A 24 -10.37 4.25 5.39
CA PRO A 24 -10.93 4.43 6.73
C PRO A 24 -10.05 3.89 7.86
N LEU A 25 -9.27 2.84 7.60
CA LEU A 25 -8.34 2.27 8.57
C LEU A 25 -7.12 3.17 8.76
N ALA A 26 -6.65 3.80 7.68
CA ALA A 26 -5.57 4.78 7.75
C ALA A 26 -5.98 6.06 8.49
N LEU A 27 -7.21 6.51 8.26
CA LEU A 27 -7.75 7.72 8.86
C LEU A 27 -8.13 7.57 10.35
N ARG A 28 -8.16 6.34 10.88
CA ARG A 28 -8.64 6.07 12.24
C ARG A 28 -7.83 6.78 13.31
N ASP A 29 -6.50 6.72 13.21
CA ASP A 29 -5.57 7.25 14.21
C ASP A 29 -4.83 8.51 13.71
N ASN A 30 -5.00 8.85 12.42
CA ASN A 30 -4.45 10.04 11.76
C ASN A 30 -5.44 10.55 10.70
N GLU A 31 -6.26 11.55 11.04
CA GLU A 31 -7.27 12.12 10.13
C GLU A 31 -6.69 12.77 8.85
N PHE A 32 -5.38 13.01 8.83
CA PHE A 32 -4.66 13.56 7.68
C PHE A 32 -3.78 12.53 6.98
N ALA A 33 -3.97 11.23 7.26
CA ALA A 33 -3.21 10.17 6.61
C ALA A 33 -3.38 10.26 5.08
N THR A 34 -2.25 10.27 4.38
CA THR A 34 -2.19 10.31 2.92
C THR A 34 -1.56 9.03 2.39
N LEU A 35 -1.99 8.59 1.21
CA LEU A 35 -1.40 7.44 0.52
C LEU A 35 -0.02 7.83 -0.03
N VAL A 36 1.04 7.25 0.54
CA VAL A 36 2.44 7.54 0.21
C VAL A 36 2.95 6.66 -0.93
N ALA A 37 2.60 5.37 -0.89
CA ALA A 37 3.01 4.39 -1.89
C ALA A 37 1.99 3.26 -2.01
N TRP A 38 1.95 2.58 -3.15
CA TRP A 38 1.13 1.38 -3.34
C TRP A 38 1.73 0.43 -4.38
N ASN A 39 1.30 -0.83 -4.35
CA ASN A 39 1.69 -1.87 -5.30
C ASN A 39 0.48 -2.74 -5.69
N ASP A 40 0.33 -2.99 -6.99
CA ASP A 40 -0.50 -4.02 -7.62
C ASP A 40 0.45 -5.11 -8.12
N ARG A 41 0.50 -6.24 -7.40
CA ARG A 41 1.41 -7.34 -7.73
C ARG A 41 1.03 -8.00 -9.05
N GLU A 42 -0.27 -8.17 -9.32
CA GLU A 42 -0.75 -8.89 -10.51
C GLU A 42 -0.39 -8.15 -11.79
N LYS A 43 -0.47 -6.82 -11.78
CA LYS A 43 -0.10 -5.99 -12.92
C LYS A 43 1.38 -5.54 -12.91
N ALA A 44 2.13 -5.89 -11.86
CA ALA A 44 3.50 -5.43 -11.63
C ALA A 44 3.65 -3.90 -11.75
N VAL A 45 2.66 -3.15 -11.24
CA VAL A 45 2.68 -1.69 -11.20
C VAL A 45 2.63 -1.20 -9.76
N HIS A 46 3.38 -0.16 -9.49
CA HIS A 46 3.44 0.49 -8.19
C HIS A 46 3.51 2.01 -8.37
N SER A 47 3.28 2.73 -7.29
CA SER A 47 3.55 4.16 -7.20
C SER A 47 4.47 4.45 -6.02
N PRO A 48 5.49 5.31 -6.19
CA PRO A 48 5.91 5.96 -7.43
C PRO A 48 6.51 5.00 -8.49
N GLN A 49 6.30 5.29 -9.78
CA GLN A 49 6.81 4.44 -10.89
C GLN A 49 8.29 4.67 -11.22
N CYS A 50 8.88 5.80 -10.82
CA CYS A 50 10.26 6.16 -11.17
C CYS A 50 11.35 5.47 -10.33
N LEU A 51 10.96 4.56 -9.44
CA LEU A 51 11.86 3.91 -8.49
C LEU A 51 12.56 2.71 -9.14
N LYS A 52 13.77 2.41 -8.65
CA LYS A 52 14.41 1.12 -8.96
C LYS A 52 13.51 -0.01 -8.46
N CYS A 53 13.46 -1.13 -9.19
CA CYS A 53 12.67 -2.30 -8.78
C CYS A 53 13.00 -2.71 -7.34
N GLU A 54 14.29 -2.69 -6.99
CA GLU A 54 14.76 -3.01 -5.63
C GLU A 54 15.85 -2.03 -5.17
N ILE A 55 15.87 -1.80 -3.85
CA ILE A 55 16.92 -1.08 -3.14
C ILE A 55 17.41 -2.02 -2.02
N LYS A 56 18.64 -2.53 -2.17
CA LYS A 56 19.25 -3.49 -1.22
C LYS A 56 18.42 -4.78 -1.00
N GLY A 57 17.72 -5.25 -2.04
CA GLY A 57 16.90 -6.47 -1.99
C GLY A 57 15.48 -6.28 -1.46
N GLU A 58 15.08 -5.04 -1.14
CA GLU A 58 13.70 -4.70 -0.82
C GLU A 58 13.02 -3.96 -1.99
N PRO A 59 11.70 -4.11 -2.21
CA PRO A 59 10.99 -3.38 -3.26
C PRO A 59 11.15 -1.87 -3.11
N GLY A 60 11.53 -1.18 -4.19
CA GLY A 60 11.86 0.24 -4.15
C GLY A 60 10.72 1.13 -3.66
N TRP A 61 9.48 0.82 -4.05
CA TRP A 61 8.26 1.52 -3.61
C TRP A 61 8.00 1.39 -2.11
N GLU A 62 8.35 0.25 -1.51
CA GLU A 62 8.16 0.01 -0.08
C GLU A 62 9.22 0.76 0.74
N VAL A 63 10.48 0.73 0.27
CA VAL A 63 11.56 1.55 0.83
C VAL A 63 11.23 3.04 0.73
N TYR A 64 10.68 3.48 -0.41
CA TYR A 64 10.21 4.84 -0.60
C TYR A 64 9.13 5.22 0.41
N GLY A 65 8.06 4.41 0.52
CA GLY A 65 6.94 4.68 1.42
C GLY A 65 7.42 4.84 2.87
N ARG A 66 8.27 3.93 3.34
CA ARG A 66 8.86 3.98 4.70
C ARG A 66 9.69 5.26 4.94
N ASN A 67 10.47 5.69 3.95
CA ASN A 67 11.33 6.86 4.06
C ASN A 67 10.58 8.20 3.87
N HIS A 68 9.41 8.20 3.23
CA HIS A 68 8.62 9.40 2.94
C HIS A 68 7.38 9.52 3.84
N GLY A 69 7.53 9.12 5.10
CA GLY A 69 6.51 9.34 6.11
C GLY A 69 5.50 8.21 6.27
N GLY A 70 5.59 7.11 5.52
CA GLY A 70 4.71 5.95 5.70
C GLY A 70 4.82 5.34 7.11
N ARG A 71 3.70 5.24 7.81
CA ARG A 71 3.58 4.66 9.16
C ARG A 71 2.61 3.50 9.25
N LEU A 72 1.72 3.34 8.27
CA LEU A 72 0.79 2.23 8.19
C LEU A 72 0.94 1.49 6.85
N ARG A 73 1.14 0.17 6.90
CA ARG A 73 1.10 -0.73 5.75
C ARG A 73 -0.20 -1.52 5.79
N ILE A 74 -0.94 -1.51 4.70
CA ILE A 74 -2.17 -2.29 4.54
C ILE A 74 -1.94 -3.28 3.41
N SER A 75 -1.92 -4.57 3.75
CA SER A 75 -1.88 -5.69 2.83
C SER A 75 -3.30 -6.14 2.50
N VAL A 76 -3.64 -6.28 1.23
CA VAL A 76 -4.93 -6.86 0.80
C VAL A 76 -4.67 -8.09 -0.06
N ASN A 77 -5.31 -9.20 0.32
CA ASN A 77 -5.21 -10.50 -0.34
C ASN A 77 -3.76 -10.98 -0.50
N ASP A 78 -3.05 -11.16 0.62
CA ASP A 78 -1.67 -11.67 0.66
C ASP A 78 -0.69 -10.84 -0.19
N ASP A 79 -0.69 -9.53 0.02
CA ASP A 79 0.12 -8.55 -0.71
C ASP A 79 -0.12 -8.52 -2.24
N THR A 80 -1.24 -9.08 -2.72
CA THR A 80 -1.71 -8.80 -4.09
C THR A 80 -1.88 -7.29 -4.30
N TRP A 81 -2.41 -6.61 -3.28
CA TRP A 81 -2.31 -5.17 -3.14
C TRP A 81 -1.60 -4.78 -1.85
N VAL A 82 -0.77 -3.74 -1.92
CA VAL A 82 -0.19 -3.10 -0.73
C VAL A 82 -0.40 -1.60 -0.83
N LEU A 83 -0.82 -0.98 0.27
CA LEU A 83 -0.94 0.48 0.43
C LEU A 83 -0.14 0.92 1.65
N ILE A 84 0.61 2.01 1.50
CA ILE A 84 1.38 2.61 2.57
C ILE A 84 0.85 4.01 2.82
N TYR A 85 0.31 4.25 4.01
CA TYR A 85 -0.21 5.53 4.47
C TYR A 85 0.73 6.17 5.51
N SER A 86 0.67 7.49 5.62
CA SER A 86 1.42 8.29 6.62
C SER A 86 0.83 8.28 8.02
#